data_AF-A7TDX2-F1
#
_entry.id   AF-A7TDX2-F1
#
_cell.length_a   1.000
_cell.length_b   1.000
_cell.length_c   1.000
_cell.angle_alpha   90.00
_cell.angle_beta   90.00
_cell.angle_gamma   90.00
#
_symmetry.space_group_name_H-M   'P 1'
#
loop_
_entity.id
_entity.type
_entity.pdbx_description
1 polymer ?
#
loop_
_entity_poly.entity_id
_entity_poly.type
_entity_poly.pdbx_seq_one_letter_code
_entity_poly.pdbx_strand_id
1 'polypeptide(L)'
;MHNRQEEPLGDLNLNTPARVYGSDQGKSIICKDGLDKENELTRRSSPSMVGQVCTGERLDSLFNVILNQTKKLSMEMNTLHEIVIELYGGLKQIHARNQLDLLVKQHLALIVRLLNNNDLSSAERHIISLHNQNNVIKLKNLHDILLADFTGSNDTYISTLKILSMQIILKSKSSQQYRNTLAEMFANDNRYLLKDEKLKIQTVMKLLLNFFTTIPNYKILFGLKFLQYINQFKLPFENYIKNMSPDIFSSQLMHHSKTNIKHCKRYLNAFYIQYSIQNKSIKKLMMLDLLGENSLEKNNKVHSSEFFELGSVPNKNDKYICSPQTHFEKLIKSSIATLNNNDEQMHLDTLNSLVVLWNLIRNEGLQKNTMISSLIDKTLSFLNTKAKYLKSSPEQILTLSNTVAQYCVDHCDFKRLHNVIIVLFNSSVILGDDQLLELAADLELLKYNIEKDFGCVEALFKMFGKFISNIKDIQERKKYFSKLFNIHILFKENSFSKIQEFCEGAYLRIFGKLKISNFYKFEDSSEVMLVLLYGSSSIKDMPLLRWSNITRLLYSCLSGNFGTHITQINEQLH
;
A
#
# COMPACT_ATOMS: atom_id res chain seq x y z
N MET A 1 -29.04 -11.56 24.13
CA MET A 1 -30.40 -11.09 23.78
C MET A 1 -30.46 -9.57 23.89
N HIS A 2 -30.40 -8.89 22.75
CA HIS A 2 -31.02 -7.60 22.38
C HIS A 2 -30.35 -7.18 21.07
N ASN A 3 -30.93 -7.66 19.97
CA ASN A 3 -30.57 -7.26 18.62
C ASN A 3 -31.06 -5.83 18.40
N ARG A 4 -30.15 -4.88 18.25
CA ARG A 4 -30.48 -3.61 17.58
C ARG A 4 -30.39 -3.87 16.08
N GLN A 5 -31.54 -3.84 15.42
CA GLN A 5 -31.65 -3.81 13.96
C GLN A 5 -30.89 -2.60 13.43
N GLU A 6 -29.92 -2.84 12.55
CA GLU A 6 -29.34 -1.80 11.70
C GLU A 6 -30.40 -1.44 10.64
N GLU A 7 -30.64 -0.14 10.45
CA GLU A 7 -31.51 0.36 9.38
C GLU A 7 -30.99 -0.09 8.01
N PRO A 8 -31.86 -0.56 7.10
CA PRO A 8 -31.44 -1.06 5.80
C PRO A 8 -31.01 0.10 4.88
N LEU A 9 -29.78 0.01 4.36
CA LEU A 9 -29.35 0.74 3.17
C LEU A 9 -30.24 0.25 2.00
N GLY A 10 -30.96 1.19 1.37
CA GLY A 10 -32.09 0.92 0.47
C GLY A 10 -31.84 -0.12 -0.63
N ASP A 11 -32.89 -0.90 -0.90
CA ASP A 11 -32.93 -1.92 -1.95
C ASP A 11 -32.68 -1.29 -3.34
N LEU A 12 -31.65 -1.76 -4.05
CA LEU A 12 -31.32 -1.34 -5.41
C LEU A 12 -32.21 -2.06 -6.43
N ASN A 13 -33.17 -1.34 -7.01
CA ASN A 13 -33.92 -1.80 -8.18
C ASN A 13 -33.17 -1.40 -9.47
N LEU A 14 -32.60 -2.39 -10.18
CA LEU A 14 -31.72 -2.19 -11.34
C LEU A 14 -32.44 -1.81 -12.66
N ASN A 15 -33.73 -1.48 -12.62
CA ASN A 15 -34.55 -1.21 -13.81
C ASN A 15 -35.07 0.25 -13.95
N THR A 16 -34.46 1.24 -13.29
CA THR A 16 -34.95 2.63 -13.38
C THR A 16 -34.23 3.42 -14.48
N PRO A 17 -34.91 3.95 -15.52
CA PRO A 17 -34.30 4.82 -16.50
C PRO A 17 -33.93 6.19 -15.90
N ALA A 18 -32.85 6.79 -16.41
CA ALA A 18 -32.30 8.06 -15.93
C ALA A 18 -33.31 9.21 -16.01
N ARG A 19 -33.69 9.79 -14.86
CA ARG A 19 -34.45 11.05 -14.82
C ARG A 19 -33.51 12.25 -14.85
N VAL A 20 -33.77 13.11 -15.84
CA VAL A 20 -33.24 14.46 -16.00
C VAL A 20 -33.81 15.35 -14.89
N TYR A 21 -32.94 16.05 -14.16
CA TYR A 21 -33.36 17.01 -13.11
C TYR A 21 -33.69 18.36 -13.74
N GLY A 22 -34.95 18.77 -13.60
CA GLY A 22 -35.40 20.15 -13.76
C GLY A 22 -35.15 20.94 -12.48
N SER A 23 -34.75 22.19 -12.67
CA SER A 23 -34.56 23.24 -11.68
C SER A 23 -35.83 23.53 -10.87
N ASP A 24 -35.71 23.75 -9.57
CA ASP A 24 -36.55 24.75 -8.91
C ASP A 24 -35.94 25.34 -7.63
N GLN A 25 -36.25 26.61 -7.43
CA GLN A 25 -35.68 27.58 -6.48
C GLN A 25 -36.42 27.61 -5.13
N GLY A 26 -35.73 28.15 -4.12
CA GLY A 26 -36.33 28.75 -2.91
C GLY A 26 -36.31 27.83 -1.67
N LYS A 27 -36.08 28.29 -0.43
CA LYS A 27 -36.07 29.62 0.15
C LYS A 27 -35.15 29.65 1.37
N SER A 28 -34.50 30.79 1.54
CA SER A 28 -33.86 31.30 2.76
C SER A 28 -34.85 31.35 3.94
N ILE A 29 -34.41 30.93 5.12
CA ILE A 29 -34.88 31.47 6.40
C ILE A 29 -33.68 31.71 7.30
N ILE A 30 -33.47 33.00 7.55
CA ILE A 30 -32.60 33.61 8.55
C ILE A 30 -33.25 33.42 9.93
N CYS A 31 -32.48 33.00 10.93
CA CYS A 31 -32.70 33.39 12.32
C CYS A 31 -31.35 33.72 12.96
N LYS A 32 -31.17 35.02 13.22
CA LYS A 32 -30.24 35.58 14.20
C LYS A 32 -30.83 35.32 15.59
N ASP A 33 -29.98 34.98 16.56
CA ASP A 33 -29.90 35.66 17.87
C ASP A 33 -28.98 34.88 18.81
N GLY A 34 -28.21 35.62 19.62
CA GLY A 34 -27.56 35.09 20.82
C GLY A 34 -26.03 35.21 20.84
N LEU A 35 -25.55 36.45 20.91
CA LEU A 35 -24.22 36.81 21.41
C LEU A 35 -24.06 36.40 22.90
N ASP A 36 -22.80 36.38 23.32
CA ASP A 36 -22.30 36.36 24.70
C ASP A 36 -22.02 35.00 25.34
N LYS A 37 -20.81 34.46 25.05
CA LYS A 37 -19.79 34.04 26.03
C LYS A 37 -18.55 33.46 25.34
N GLU A 38 -17.89 34.30 24.55
CA GLU A 38 -16.45 34.16 24.29
C GLU A 38 -15.72 34.98 25.34
N ASN A 39 -14.95 34.31 26.20
CA ASN A 39 -13.74 34.80 26.88
C ASN A 39 -13.52 33.97 28.15
N GLU A 40 -12.83 32.83 28.04
CA GLU A 40 -12.04 32.26 29.16
C GLU A 40 -11.13 31.06 28.81
N LEU A 41 -11.18 30.50 27.59
CA LEU A 41 -10.39 29.31 27.23
C LEU A 41 -9.06 29.58 26.50
N THR A 42 -8.75 30.84 26.16
CA THR A 42 -7.45 31.22 25.59
C THR A 42 -6.47 31.63 26.70
N ARG A 43 -5.93 30.65 27.44
CA ARG A 43 -4.64 30.75 28.16
C ARG A 43 -4.34 29.46 28.92
N ARG A 44 -3.63 28.54 28.26
CA ARG A 44 -2.58 27.62 28.81
C ARG A 44 -2.26 26.53 27.78
N SER A 45 -1.64 26.92 26.68
CA SER A 45 -0.86 26.01 25.84
C SER A 45 0.55 25.90 26.43
N SER A 46 0.73 24.94 27.35
CA SER A 46 2.04 24.50 27.84
C SER A 46 2.31 23.08 27.33
N PRO A 47 3.50 22.78 26.79
CA PRO A 47 3.84 21.45 26.28
C PRO A 47 4.28 20.54 27.43
N SER A 48 3.34 19.93 28.16
CA SER A 48 3.69 18.99 29.25
C SER A 48 2.75 17.81 29.45
N MET A 49 1.78 17.55 28.57
CA MET A 49 0.80 16.47 28.79
C MET A 49 1.28 15.05 28.41
N VAL A 50 2.42 14.90 27.74
CA VAL A 50 2.85 13.60 27.16
C VAL A 50 3.81 12.80 28.08
N GLY A 51 4.20 13.35 29.23
CA GLY A 51 5.20 12.75 30.12
C GLY A 51 4.70 11.74 31.16
N GLN A 52 3.38 11.62 31.38
CA GLN A 52 2.83 10.62 32.30
C GLN A 52 2.42 9.36 31.54
N VAL A 53 2.93 8.21 31.98
CA VAL A 53 2.60 6.87 31.50
C VAL A 53 1.09 6.77 31.22
N CYS A 54 0.74 6.78 29.93
CA CYS A 54 -0.63 6.60 29.49
C CYS A 54 -1.00 5.13 29.66
N THR A 55 -1.59 4.80 30.81
CA THR A 55 -2.28 3.51 31.00
C THR A 55 -3.40 3.39 29.96
N GLY A 56 -3.77 2.15 29.58
CA GLY A 56 -4.83 1.90 28.58
C GLY A 56 -6.15 2.60 28.93
N GLU A 57 -6.50 2.67 30.22
CA GLU A 57 -7.69 3.35 30.74
C GLU A 57 -7.65 4.89 30.55
N ARG A 58 -6.45 5.51 30.62
CA ARG A 58 -6.28 6.94 30.33
C ARG A 58 -6.39 7.25 28.85
N LEU A 59 -5.92 6.36 27.97
CA LEU A 59 -6.11 6.50 26.53
C LEU A 59 -7.57 6.31 26.12
N ASP A 60 -8.26 5.31 26.66
CA ASP A 60 -9.68 5.11 26.40
C ASP A 60 -10.51 6.29 26.91
N SER A 61 -10.20 6.85 28.08
CA SER A 61 -10.90 8.05 28.59
C SER A 61 -10.58 9.30 27.76
N LEU A 62 -9.33 9.56 27.40
CA LEU A 62 -8.95 10.66 26.49
C LEU A 62 -9.65 10.54 25.14
N PHE A 63 -9.62 9.35 24.54
CA PHE A 63 -10.25 9.12 23.25
C PHE A 63 -11.77 9.19 23.36
N ASN A 64 -12.38 8.71 24.44
CA ASN A 64 -13.81 8.87 24.69
C ASN A 64 -14.20 10.34 24.93
N VAL A 65 -13.35 11.15 25.56
CA VAL A 65 -13.53 12.60 25.68
C VAL A 65 -13.49 13.25 24.29
N ILE A 66 -12.49 12.93 23.47
CA ILE A 66 -12.38 13.40 22.08
C ILE A 66 -13.62 12.98 21.25
N LEU A 67 -14.06 11.73 21.40
CA LEU A 67 -15.23 11.14 20.73
C LEU A 67 -16.57 11.68 21.25
N ASN A 68 -16.62 12.23 22.46
CA ASN A 68 -17.81 12.86 23.03
C ASN A 68 -17.84 14.37 22.75
N GLN A 69 -16.68 15.02 22.60
CA GLN A 69 -16.56 16.41 22.18
C GLN A 69 -16.92 16.58 20.70
N THR A 70 -16.60 15.61 19.84
CA THR A 70 -17.12 15.56 18.45
C THR A 70 -18.65 15.48 18.35
N LYS A 71 -19.35 15.04 19.42
CA LYS A 71 -20.83 15.08 19.49
C LYS A 71 -21.39 16.42 19.99
N LYS A 72 -20.60 17.26 20.66
CA LYS A 72 -21.08 18.39 21.49
C LYS A 72 -20.90 19.80 20.90
N LEU A 73 -20.52 19.93 19.63
CA LEU A 73 -20.17 21.17 18.89
C LEU A 73 -18.69 21.65 19.05
N SER A 74 -18.20 22.27 17.97
CA SER A 74 -17.10 23.25 17.87
C SER A 74 -15.62 22.85 18.03
N MET A 75 -15.22 21.58 17.90
CA MET A 75 -13.79 21.30 17.63
C MET A 75 -13.56 21.39 16.12
N GLU A 76 -12.65 22.27 15.68
CA GLU A 76 -12.23 22.26 14.28
C GLU A 76 -11.63 20.89 13.95
N MET A 77 -12.06 20.26 12.86
CA MET A 77 -11.59 18.92 12.47
C MET A 77 -10.06 18.86 12.28
N ASN A 78 -9.43 20.01 12.03
CA ASN A 78 -7.98 20.14 11.98
C ASN A 78 -7.35 19.91 13.36
N THR A 79 -7.90 20.49 14.43
CA THR A 79 -7.43 20.28 15.81
C THR A 79 -7.55 18.81 16.22
N LEU A 80 -8.66 18.15 15.85
CA LEU A 80 -8.83 16.72 16.10
C LEU A 80 -7.75 15.88 15.40
N HIS A 81 -7.46 16.22 14.15
CA HIS A 81 -6.44 15.53 13.37
C HIS A 81 -5.04 15.68 14.00
N GLU A 82 -4.70 16.89 14.43
CA GLU A 82 -3.43 17.20 15.11
C GLU A 82 -3.30 16.42 16.42
N ILE A 83 -4.33 16.41 17.27
CA ILE A 83 -4.33 15.66 18.53
C ILE A 83 -4.07 14.17 18.27
N VAL A 84 -4.73 13.56 17.28
CA VAL A 84 -4.51 12.14 16.96
C VAL A 84 -3.06 11.89 16.51
N ILE A 85 -2.49 12.78 15.69
CA ILE A 85 -1.09 12.70 15.25
C ILE A 85 -0.13 12.83 16.44
N GLU A 86 -0.39 13.77 17.36
CA GLU A 86 0.41 13.97 18.56
C GLU A 86 0.37 12.74 19.48
N LEU A 87 -0.81 12.10 19.62
CA LEU A 87 -0.95 10.86 20.38
C LEU A 87 -0.11 9.73 19.76
N TYR A 88 -0.15 9.55 18.44
CA TYR A 88 0.76 8.62 17.77
C TYR A 88 2.21 8.99 18.06
N GLY A 89 2.60 10.26 17.90
CA GLY A 89 3.95 10.75 18.17
C GLY A 89 4.44 10.40 19.58
N GLY A 90 3.61 10.68 20.61
CA GLY A 90 3.91 10.36 22.01
C GLY A 90 4.07 8.86 22.27
N LEU A 91 3.16 8.03 21.75
CA LEU A 91 3.23 6.58 21.92
C LEU A 91 4.44 5.96 21.20
N LYS A 92 4.77 6.46 19.99
CA LYS A 92 5.98 6.07 19.26
C LYS A 92 7.24 6.45 20.02
N GLN A 93 7.26 7.65 20.62
CA GLN A 93 8.38 8.15 21.40
C GLN A 93 8.73 7.24 22.58
N ILE A 94 7.72 6.75 23.32
CA ILE A 94 7.93 5.84 24.46
C ILE A 94 7.91 4.34 24.09
N HIS A 95 7.89 4.01 22.78
CA HIS A 95 7.84 2.62 22.30
C HIS A 95 6.61 1.81 22.78
N ALA A 96 5.46 2.48 23.00
CA ALA A 96 4.25 1.86 23.54
C ALA A 96 3.41 1.17 22.43
N ARG A 97 3.91 0.05 21.88
CA ARG A 97 3.30 -0.61 20.72
C ARG A 97 1.89 -1.14 20.95
N ASN A 98 1.62 -1.74 22.12
CA ASN A 98 0.28 -2.25 22.43
C ASN A 98 -0.77 -1.13 22.46
N GLN A 99 -0.36 0.05 22.90
CA GLN A 99 -1.18 1.26 22.94
C GLN A 99 -1.36 1.85 21.53
N LEU A 100 -0.36 1.73 20.65
CA LEU A 100 -0.51 2.08 19.22
C LEU A 100 -1.61 1.22 18.57
N ASP A 101 -1.63 -0.09 18.85
CA ASP A 101 -2.67 -1.00 18.32
C ASP A 101 -4.08 -0.65 18.84
N LEU A 102 -4.19 -0.23 20.11
CA LEU A 102 -5.44 0.28 20.68
C LEU A 102 -5.88 1.58 19.99
N LEU A 103 -4.95 2.52 19.82
CA LEU A 103 -5.20 3.79 19.15
C LEU A 103 -5.63 3.60 17.69
N VAL A 104 -5.09 2.61 16.99
CA VAL A 104 -5.55 2.23 15.64
C VAL A 104 -7.03 1.85 15.64
N LYS A 105 -7.49 1.00 16.57
CA LYS A 105 -8.91 0.61 16.65
C LYS A 105 -9.82 1.81 16.91
N GLN A 106 -9.39 2.67 17.82
CA GLN A 106 -10.07 3.91 18.16
C GLN A 106 -10.13 4.88 16.95
N HIS A 107 -9.03 5.03 16.22
CA HIS A 107 -8.94 5.88 15.03
C HIS A 107 -9.79 5.34 13.87
N LEU A 108 -9.88 4.01 13.68
CA LEU A 108 -10.84 3.42 12.74
C LEU A 108 -12.29 3.74 13.12
N ALA A 109 -12.64 3.69 14.41
CA ALA A 109 -13.98 4.05 14.86
C ALA A 109 -14.29 5.54 14.60
N LEU A 110 -13.29 6.43 14.74
CA LEU A 110 -13.41 7.83 14.35
C LEU A 110 -13.69 7.99 12.85
N ILE A 111 -12.93 7.30 11.99
CA ILE A 111 -13.13 7.33 10.53
C ILE A 111 -14.55 6.90 10.17
N VAL A 112 -15.06 5.82 10.78
CA VAL A 112 -16.44 5.36 10.57
C VAL A 112 -17.46 6.42 10.98
N ARG A 113 -17.24 7.13 12.09
CA ARG A 113 -18.13 8.22 12.53
C ARG A 113 -18.13 9.40 11.55
N LEU A 114 -16.96 9.82 11.07
CA LEU A 114 -16.83 10.87 10.05
C LEU A 114 -17.60 10.47 8.77
N LEU A 115 -17.45 9.21 8.35
CA LEU A 115 -18.14 8.66 7.19
C LEU A 115 -19.67 8.60 7.38
N ASN A 116 -20.16 8.32 8.59
CA ASN A 116 -21.59 8.31 8.92
C ASN A 116 -22.16 9.73 8.98
N ASN A 117 -21.37 10.71 9.42
CA ASN A 117 -21.71 12.13 9.41
C ASN A 117 -21.54 12.79 8.02
N ASN A 118 -21.18 12.01 7.00
CA ASN A 118 -20.95 12.45 5.62
C ASN A 118 -19.80 13.45 5.44
N ASP A 119 -18.87 13.54 6.39
CA ASP A 119 -17.62 14.30 6.26
C ASP A 119 -16.54 13.43 5.58
N LEU A 120 -16.69 13.30 4.26
CA LEU A 120 -15.86 12.40 3.45
C LEU A 120 -14.41 12.87 3.34
N SER A 121 -14.19 14.19 3.25
CA SER A 121 -12.84 14.76 3.11
C SER A 121 -12.01 14.57 4.38
N SER A 122 -12.60 14.77 5.56
CA SER A 122 -11.91 14.47 6.82
C SER A 122 -11.69 12.96 6.97
N ALA A 123 -12.67 12.12 6.62
CA ALA A 123 -12.51 10.67 6.66
C ALA A 123 -11.34 10.18 5.78
N GLU A 124 -11.22 10.71 4.56
CA GLU A 124 -10.09 10.41 3.66
C GLU A 124 -8.75 10.81 4.26
N ARG A 125 -8.66 12.04 4.80
CA ARG A 125 -7.44 12.53 5.47
C ARG A 125 -7.05 11.64 6.65
N HIS A 126 -8.02 11.19 7.45
CA HIS A 126 -7.79 10.30 8.57
C HIS A 126 -7.40 8.88 8.14
N ILE A 127 -7.92 8.35 7.01
CA ILE A 127 -7.46 7.08 6.44
C ILE A 127 -5.97 7.14 6.08
N ILE A 128 -5.56 8.20 5.36
CA ILE A 128 -4.17 8.38 4.92
C ILE A 128 -3.26 8.56 6.15
N SER A 129 -3.70 9.38 7.12
CA SER A 129 -2.97 9.60 8.37
C SER A 129 -2.83 8.32 9.20
N LEU A 130 -3.89 7.51 9.36
CA LEU A 130 -3.80 6.23 10.07
C LEU A 130 -2.71 5.34 9.48
N HIS A 131 -2.67 5.20 8.15
CA HIS A 131 -1.63 4.41 7.49
C HIS A 131 -0.25 5.01 7.73
N ASN A 132 -0.07 6.31 7.47
CA ASN A 132 1.23 6.97 7.54
C ASN A 132 1.80 7.05 8.95
N GLN A 133 0.96 7.07 10.00
CA GLN A 133 1.43 7.04 11.38
C GLN A 133 1.89 5.65 11.85
N ASN A 134 1.56 4.59 11.11
CA ASN A 134 1.79 3.20 11.50
C ASN A 134 2.63 2.38 10.52
N ASN A 135 3.13 2.98 9.42
CA ASN A 135 3.92 2.28 8.40
C ASN A 135 5.18 3.06 8.04
N VAL A 136 6.21 2.32 7.60
CA VAL A 136 7.45 2.91 7.06
C VAL A 136 7.16 3.58 5.71
N ILE A 137 6.48 2.85 4.81
CA ILE A 137 6.10 3.34 3.49
C ILE A 137 4.90 4.30 3.66
N LYS A 138 5.08 5.56 3.29
CA LYS A 138 4.05 6.59 3.38
C LYS A 138 3.26 6.66 2.07
N LEU A 139 1.95 6.84 2.18
CA LEU A 139 1.01 6.90 1.08
C LEU A 139 0.39 8.28 0.98
N LYS A 140 0.00 8.70 -0.22
CA LYS A 140 -0.43 10.09 -0.50
C LYS A 140 -1.93 10.22 -0.71
N ASN A 141 -2.60 9.16 -1.16
CA ASN A 141 -3.99 9.21 -1.58
C ASN A 141 -4.68 7.83 -1.43
N LEU A 142 -5.98 7.78 -1.73
CA LEU A 142 -6.75 6.53 -1.67
C LEU A 142 -6.35 5.50 -2.74
N HIS A 143 -5.75 5.90 -3.87
CA HIS A 143 -5.23 4.92 -4.85
C HIS A 143 -4.13 4.08 -4.21
N ASP A 144 -3.20 4.75 -3.53
CA ASP A 144 -2.09 4.12 -2.82
C ASP A 144 -2.60 3.22 -1.68
N ILE A 145 -3.63 3.63 -0.94
CA ILE A 145 -4.23 2.83 0.14
C ILE A 145 -4.83 1.53 -0.41
N LEU A 146 -5.55 1.59 -1.54
CA LEU A 146 -6.15 0.40 -2.17
C LEU A 146 -5.08 -0.60 -2.63
N LEU A 147 -3.93 -0.12 -3.11
CA LEU A 147 -2.82 -0.93 -3.61
C LEU A 147 -1.72 -1.19 -2.56
N ALA A 148 -1.94 -0.81 -1.29
CA ALA A 148 -0.97 -1.05 -0.24
C ALA A 148 -0.82 -2.55 0.09
N ASP A 149 0.41 -3.02 0.27
CA ASP A 149 0.68 -4.41 0.65
C ASP A 149 0.38 -4.68 2.13
N PHE A 150 0.09 -5.95 2.43
CA PHE A 150 0.05 -6.45 3.80
C PHE A 150 1.47 -6.56 4.34
N THR A 151 1.76 -5.79 5.40
CA THR A 151 3.06 -5.78 6.09
C THR A 151 2.91 -6.20 7.54
N GLY A 152 4.02 -6.42 8.24
CA GLY A 152 4.00 -6.71 9.68
C GLY A 152 3.39 -5.58 10.53
N SER A 153 3.30 -4.37 9.99
CA SER A 153 2.80 -3.19 10.70
C SER A 153 1.34 -2.82 10.38
N ASN A 154 0.72 -3.40 9.35
CA ASN A 154 -0.64 -3.06 8.94
C ASN A 154 -1.60 -4.24 8.77
N ASP A 155 -1.12 -5.48 8.96
CA ASP A 155 -1.90 -6.69 8.69
C ASP A 155 -3.21 -6.80 9.49
N THR A 156 -3.29 -6.14 10.65
CA THR A 156 -4.48 -6.16 11.50
C THR A 156 -5.60 -5.19 11.07
N TYR A 157 -5.33 -4.22 10.20
CA TYR A 157 -6.31 -3.17 9.86
C TYR A 157 -6.37 -2.77 8.38
N ILE A 158 -5.37 -3.11 7.56
CA ILE A 158 -5.28 -2.59 6.18
C ILE A 158 -6.48 -3.01 5.32
N SER A 159 -7.00 -4.23 5.51
CA SER A 159 -8.23 -4.71 4.85
C SER A 159 -9.44 -3.81 5.17
N THR A 160 -9.57 -3.40 6.43
CA THR A 160 -10.63 -2.51 6.89
C THR A 160 -10.45 -1.11 6.33
N LEU A 161 -9.22 -0.58 6.29
CA LEU A 161 -8.95 0.70 5.62
C LEU A 161 -9.31 0.68 4.14
N LYS A 162 -9.03 -0.42 3.42
CA LYS A 162 -9.41 -0.56 2.01
C LYS A 162 -10.93 -0.59 1.82
N ILE A 163 -11.65 -1.28 2.70
CA ILE A 163 -13.12 -1.27 2.74
C ILE A 163 -13.67 0.15 2.95
N LEU A 164 -13.12 0.88 3.92
CA LEU A 164 -13.53 2.27 4.20
C LEU A 164 -13.19 3.21 3.03
N SER A 165 -12.03 3.02 2.39
CA SER A 165 -11.62 3.79 1.20
C SER A 165 -12.59 3.57 0.05
N MET A 166 -12.96 2.31 -0.22
CA MET A 166 -13.99 1.98 -1.22
C MET A 166 -15.34 2.63 -0.89
N GLN A 167 -15.73 2.66 0.40
CA GLN A 167 -16.96 3.30 0.83
C GLN A 167 -16.94 4.82 0.62
N ILE A 168 -15.81 5.50 0.87
CA ILE A 168 -15.63 6.92 0.56
C ILE A 168 -15.74 7.17 -0.95
N ILE A 169 -15.11 6.35 -1.78
CA ILE A 169 -15.17 6.47 -3.25
C ILE A 169 -16.62 6.37 -3.75
N LEU A 170 -17.41 5.45 -3.20
CA LEU A 170 -18.83 5.32 -3.53
C LEU A 170 -19.64 6.54 -3.07
N LYS A 171 -19.48 6.96 -1.81
CA LYS A 171 -20.25 8.09 -1.25
C LYS A 171 -19.90 9.43 -1.91
N SER A 172 -18.63 9.64 -2.26
CA SER A 172 -18.17 10.84 -2.97
C SER A 172 -18.49 10.83 -4.46
N LYS A 173 -19.08 9.74 -4.98
CA LYS A 173 -19.40 9.53 -6.41
C LYS A 173 -18.16 9.61 -7.32
N SER A 174 -16.97 9.31 -6.78
CA SER A 174 -15.70 9.35 -7.52
C SER A 174 -15.33 7.99 -8.15
N SER A 175 -16.22 7.00 -8.15
CA SER A 175 -15.98 5.64 -8.71
C SER A 175 -15.31 5.63 -10.08
N GLN A 176 -15.64 6.58 -10.96
CA GLN A 176 -15.06 6.67 -12.30
C GLN A 176 -13.58 7.07 -12.31
N GLN A 177 -13.15 7.93 -11.38
CA GLN A 177 -11.75 8.29 -11.19
C GLN A 177 -10.92 7.08 -10.74
N TYR A 178 -11.50 6.24 -9.86
CA TYR A 178 -10.80 5.09 -9.26
C TYR A 178 -10.94 3.79 -10.05
N ARG A 179 -11.60 3.79 -11.22
CA ARG A 179 -11.93 2.56 -11.98
C ARG A 179 -10.73 1.65 -12.26
N ASN A 180 -9.59 2.21 -12.64
CA ASN A 180 -8.39 1.44 -12.97
C ASN A 180 -7.76 0.84 -11.70
N THR A 181 -7.71 1.61 -10.62
CA THR A 181 -7.16 1.15 -9.35
C THR A 181 -8.02 0.08 -8.70
N LEU A 182 -9.35 0.23 -8.77
CA LEU A 182 -10.28 -0.81 -8.32
C LEU A 182 -10.12 -2.09 -9.15
N ALA A 183 -10.01 -1.96 -10.48
CA ALA A 183 -9.75 -3.09 -11.35
C ALA A 183 -8.41 -3.78 -11.03
N GLU A 184 -7.32 -3.02 -10.85
CA GLU A 184 -6.01 -3.59 -10.48
C GLU A 184 -6.02 -4.26 -9.11
N MET A 185 -6.68 -3.65 -8.12
CA MET A 185 -6.82 -4.21 -6.77
C MET A 185 -7.55 -5.55 -6.81
N PHE A 186 -8.68 -5.63 -7.51
CA PHE A 186 -9.47 -6.87 -7.63
C PHE A 186 -8.84 -7.89 -8.60
N ALA A 187 -8.07 -7.45 -9.60
CA ALA A 187 -7.28 -8.33 -10.45
C ALA A 187 -6.17 -9.04 -9.67
N ASN A 188 -5.66 -8.43 -8.59
CA ASN A 188 -4.61 -8.98 -7.74
C ASN A 188 -5.10 -9.10 -6.29
N ASP A 189 -6.34 -9.53 -6.09
CA ASP A 189 -6.97 -9.58 -4.77
C ASP A 189 -6.26 -10.52 -3.79
N ASN A 190 -5.65 -11.61 -4.26
CA ASN A 190 -4.78 -12.47 -3.46
C ASN A 190 -3.60 -11.73 -2.82
N ARG A 191 -3.11 -10.66 -3.48
CA ARG A 191 -2.07 -9.79 -2.93
C ARG A 191 -2.66 -8.72 -2.03
N TYR A 192 -3.68 -8.02 -2.51
CA TYR A 192 -4.14 -6.76 -1.91
C TYR A 192 -5.32 -6.88 -0.94
N LEU A 193 -6.07 -7.97 -0.93
CA LEU A 193 -7.30 -8.07 -0.12
C LEU A 193 -7.42 -9.37 0.66
N LEU A 194 -7.16 -10.52 0.02
CA LEU A 194 -7.51 -11.85 0.54
C LEU A 194 -6.46 -12.46 1.48
N LYS A 195 -5.45 -11.70 1.93
CA LYS A 195 -4.49 -12.14 2.95
C LYS A 195 -5.02 -12.02 4.39
N ASP A 196 -6.09 -11.26 4.60
CA ASP A 196 -6.72 -11.12 5.93
C ASP A 196 -7.72 -12.25 6.18
N GLU A 197 -7.42 -13.10 7.16
CA GLU A 197 -8.30 -14.20 7.59
C GLU A 197 -9.65 -13.71 8.14
N LYS A 198 -9.69 -12.48 8.67
CA LYS A 198 -10.89 -11.86 9.25
C LYS A 198 -11.57 -10.90 8.30
N LEU A 199 -11.24 -10.96 7.00
CA LEU A 199 -11.84 -10.11 5.99
C LEU A 199 -13.37 -10.22 6.02
N LYS A 200 -14.03 -9.06 6.15
CA LYS A 200 -15.50 -8.96 6.10
C LYS A 200 -16.02 -9.14 4.68
N ILE A 201 -15.96 -10.36 4.16
CA ILE A 201 -16.23 -10.67 2.75
C ILE A 201 -17.63 -10.23 2.31
N GLN A 202 -18.64 -10.34 3.18
CA GLN A 202 -20.00 -9.87 2.86
C GLN A 202 -20.05 -8.37 2.57
N THR A 203 -19.23 -7.57 3.27
CA THR A 203 -19.12 -6.12 3.02
C THR A 203 -18.43 -5.86 1.69
N VAL A 204 -17.34 -6.57 1.40
CA VAL A 204 -16.63 -6.50 0.11
C VAL A 204 -17.58 -6.84 -1.04
N MET A 205 -18.41 -7.88 -0.89
CA MET A 205 -19.40 -8.28 -1.90
C MET A 205 -20.43 -7.18 -2.20
N LYS A 206 -20.95 -6.53 -1.16
CA LYS A 206 -21.86 -5.38 -1.32
C LYS A 206 -21.17 -4.21 -2.02
N LEU A 207 -19.93 -3.88 -1.64
CA LEU A 207 -19.13 -2.84 -2.30
C LEU A 207 -18.89 -3.17 -3.77
N LEU A 208 -18.55 -4.42 -4.09
CA LEU A 208 -18.32 -4.90 -5.44
C LEU A 208 -19.56 -4.73 -6.33
N LEU A 209 -20.76 -5.05 -5.82
CA LEU A 209 -22.01 -4.83 -6.54
C LEU A 209 -22.37 -3.35 -6.71
N ASN A 210 -22.03 -2.50 -5.74
CA ASN A 210 -22.15 -1.06 -5.89
C ASN A 210 -21.22 -0.52 -6.99
N PHE A 211 -19.99 -1.02 -7.10
CA PHE A 211 -19.08 -0.67 -8.20
C PHE A 211 -19.53 -1.24 -9.54
N PHE A 212 -20.08 -2.46 -9.57
CA PHE A 212 -20.73 -3.02 -10.75
C PHE A 212 -21.83 -2.08 -11.28
N THR A 213 -22.59 -1.45 -10.39
CA THR A 213 -23.66 -0.51 -10.76
C THR A 213 -23.12 0.86 -11.18
N THR A 214 -22.14 1.40 -10.45
CA THR A 214 -21.63 2.77 -10.65
C THR A 214 -20.56 2.92 -11.74
N ILE A 215 -19.93 1.81 -12.16
CA ILE A 215 -18.88 1.79 -13.19
C ILE A 215 -19.35 0.91 -14.37
N PRO A 216 -20.27 1.40 -15.23
CA PRO A 216 -20.90 0.59 -16.28
C PRO A 216 -19.92 -0.05 -17.27
N ASN A 217 -18.80 0.63 -17.55
CA ASN A 217 -17.77 0.14 -18.48
C ASN A 217 -16.97 -1.06 -17.94
N TYR A 218 -17.05 -1.35 -16.63
CA TYR A 218 -16.28 -2.40 -15.95
C TYR A 218 -17.20 -3.51 -15.39
N LYS A 219 -18.49 -3.49 -15.72
CA LYS A 219 -19.49 -4.48 -15.26
C LYS A 219 -19.02 -5.92 -15.42
N ILE A 220 -18.38 -6.25 -16.54
CA ILE A 220 -17.90 -7.61 -16.82
C ILE A 220 -16.88 -8.04 -15.76
N LEU A 221 -15.91 -7.19 -15.42
CA LEU A 221 -14.87 -7.50 -14.44
C LEU A 221 -15.47 -7.69 -13.04
N PHE A 222 -16.27 -6.73 -12.58
CA PHE A 222 -16.87 -6.82 -11.25
C PHE A 222 -17.89 -7.96 -11.15
N GLY A 223 -18.60 -8.26 -12.24
CA GLY A 223 -19.51 -9.41 -12.32
C GLY A 223 -18.78 -10.75 -12.24
N LEU A 224 -17.68 -10.91 -12.98
CA LEU A 224 -16.81 -12.10 -12.90
C LEU A 224 -16.26 -12.28 -11.48
N LYS A 225 -15.79 -11.20 -10.86
CA LYS A 225 -15.29 -11.21 -9.49
C LYS A 225 -16.38 -11.57 -8.47
N PHE A 226 -17.60 -11.07 -8.67
CA PHE A 226 -18.73 -11.39 -7.81
C PHE A 226 -19.05 -12.89 -7.86
N LEU A 227 -19.14 -13.46 -9.07
CA LEU A 227 -19.35 -14.90 -9.25
C LEU A 227 -18.20 -15.73 -8.68
N GLN A 228 -16.95 -15.26 -8.82
CA GLN A 228 -15.79 -15.89 -8.17
C GLN A 228 -15.99 -15.96 -6.65
N TYR A 229 -16.31 -14.84 -6.00
CA TYR A 229 -16.42 -14.77 -4.54
C TYR A 229 -17.64 -15.54 -4.00
N ILE A 230 -18.76 -15.58 -4.73
CA ILE A 230 -19.89 -16.46 -4.41
C ILE A 230 -19.40 -17.91 -4.24
N ASN A 231 -18.65 -18.43 -5.21
CA ASN A 231 -18.15 -19.80 -5.19
C ASN A 231 -17.02 -20.00 -4.17
N GLN A 232 -16.03 -19.10 -4.16
CA GLN A 232 -14.84 -19.18 -3.30
C GLN A 232 -15.20 -19.18 -1.81
N PHE A 233 -16.17 -18.36 -1.41
CA PHE A 233 -16.59 -18.22 -0.01
C PHE A 233 -17.91 -18.92 0.32
N LYS A 234 -18.44 -19.73 -0.61
CA LYS A 234 -19.70 -20.49 -0.46
C LYS A 234 -20.86 -19.61 0.01
N LEU A 235 -20.98 -18.43 -0.58
CA LEU A 235 -22.01 -17.46 -0.22
C LEU A 235 -23.28 -17.71 -1.05
N PRO A 236 -24.49 -17.65 -0.45
CA PRO A 236 -25.72 -17.78 -1.21
C PRO A 236 -25.95 -16.56 -2.12
N PHE A 237 -26.13 -16.79 -3.42
CA PHE A 237 -26.34 -15.75 -4.43
C PHE A 237 -27.56 -14.87 -4.12
N GLU A 238 -28.65 -15.50 -3.67
CA GLU A 238 -29.94 -14.87 -3.37
C GLU A 238 -29.86 -13.80 -2.27
N ASN A 239 -28.85 -13.86 -1.40
CA ASN A 239 -28.62 -12.83 -0.38
C ASN A 239 -28.18 -11.49 -0.97
N TYR A 240 -27.73 -11.47 -2.23
CA TYR A 240 -27.20 -10.28 -2.88
C TYR A 240 -28.05 -9.83 -4.06
N ILE A 241 -28.59 -10.77 -4.84
CA ILE A 241 -29.46 -10.48 -5.99
C ILE A 241 -30.71 -11.35 -5.88
N LYS A 242 -31.82 -10.75 -5.46
CA LYS A 242 -33.10 -11.46 -5.21
C LYS A 242 -33.92 -11.72 -6.48
N ASN A 243 -33.81 -10.85 -7.48
CA ASN A 243 -34.73 -10.82 -8.63
C ASN A 243 -34.21 -11.61 -9.85
N MET A 244 -33.17 -12.42 -9.68
CA MET A 244 -32.46 -13.05 -10.78
C MET A 244 -31.78 -14.33 -10.35
N SER A 245 -31.71 -15.32 -11.23
CA SER A 245 -30.89 -16.50 -11.01
C SER A 245 -29.43 -16.27 -11.43
N PRO A 246 -28.45 -17.05 -10.93
CA PRO A 246 -27.06 -16.97 -11.36
C PRO A 246 -26.87 -17.13 -12.88
N ASP A 247 -27.71 -17.95 -13.52
CA ASP A 247 -27.69 -18.19 -14.96
C ASP A 247 -28.09 -16.93 -15.73
N ILE A 248 -29.19 -16.27 -15.34
CA ILE A 248 -29.65 -15.03 -15.97
C ILE A 248 -28.61 -13.91 -15.77
N PHE A 249 -27.99 -13.82 -14.59
CA PHE A 249 -26.93 -12.85 -14.32
C PHE A 249 -25.74 -13.05 -15.27
N SER A 250 -25.33 -14.30 -15.49
CA SER A 250 -24.27 -14.65 -16.43
C SER A 250 -24.64 -14.26 -17.87
N SER A 251 -25.89 -14.46 -18.29
CA SER A 251 -26.38 -14.00 -19.59
C SER A 251 -26.35 -12.48 -19.75
N GLN A 252 -26.63 -11.72 -18.68
CA GLN A 252 -26.52 -10.27 -18.72
C GLN A 252 -25.07 -9.79 -18.84
N LEU A 253 -24.12 -10.47 -18.19
CA LEU A 253 -22.70 -10.18 -18.36
C LEU A 253 -22.24 -10.38 -19.81
N MET A 254 -22.71 -11.45 -20.48
CA MET A 254 -22.47 -11.67 -21.92
C MET A 254 -23.07 -10.56 -22.79
N HIS A 255 -24.25 -10.06 -22.45
CA HIS A 255 -24.83 -8.94 -23.21
C HIS A 255 -23.98 -7.68 -23.07
N HIS A 256 -23.51 -7.37 -21.85
CA HIS A 256 -22.64 -6.24 -21.58
C HIS A 256 -21.24 -6.37 -22.19
N SER A 257 -20.74 -7.59 -22.43
CA SER A 257 -19.45 -7.79 -23.10
C SER A 257 -19.45 -7.22 -24.51
N LYS A 258 -20.53 -7.40 -25.27
CA LYS A 258 -20.64 -6.93 -26.64
C LYS A 258 -20.44 -5.42 -26.80
N THR A 259 -20.78 -4.62 -25.79
CA THR A 259 -20.67 -3.16 -25.84
C THR A 259 -19.44 -2.61 -25.14
N ASN A 260 -19.03 -3.19 -24.00
CA ASN A 260 -18.10 -2.54 -23.08
C ASN A 260 -16.70 -3.17 -23.02
N ILE A 261 -16.46 -4.28 -23.72
CA ILE A 261 -15.22 -5.07 -23.60
C ILE A 261 -13.96 -4.23 -23.85
N LYS A 262 -14.00 -3.26 -24.77
CA LYS A 262 -12.85 -2.41 -25.12
C LYS A 262 -12.30 -1.64 -23.91
N HIS A 263 -13.17 -1.21 -22.99
CA HIS A 263 -12.76 -0.40 -21.85
C HIS A 263 -12.09 -1.21 -20.74
N CYS A 264 -12.43 -2.49 -20.62
CA CYS A 264 -11.97 -3.34 -19.52
C CYS A 264 -11.05 -4.49 -19.98
N LYS A 265 -10.78 -4.59 -21.29
CA LYS A 265 -10.02 -5.68 -21.93
C LYS A 265 -8.70 -5.97 -21.22
N ARG A 266 -7.97 -4.91 -20.85
CA ARG A 266 -6.64 -4.98 -20.19
C ARG A 266 -6.59 -5.87 -18.94
N TYR A 267 -7.67 -5.93 -18.16
CA TYR A 267 -7.71 -6.69 -16.91
C TYR A 267 -8.53 -7.99 -17.04
N LEU A 268 -9.20 -8.20 -18.17
CA LEU A 268 -10.18 -9.25 -18.33
C LEU A 268 -9.58 -10.65 -18.07
N ASN A 269 -8.40 -10.92 -18.61
CA ASN A 269 -7.77 -12.23 -18.44
C ASN A 269 -7.47 -12.52 -16.96
N ALA A 270 -6.91 -11.55 -16.22
CA ALA A 270 -6.62 -11.71 -14.80
C ALA A 270 -7.89 -12.03 -13.97
N PHE A 271 -8.99 -11.33 -14.22
CA PHE A 271 -10.28 -11.61 -13.59
C PHE A 271 -10.83 -12.99 -14.00
N TYR A 272 -10.75 -13.31 -15.30
CA TYR A 272 -11.27 -14.56 -15.83
C TYR A 272 -10.51 -15.77 -15.30
N ILE A 273 -9.18 -15.73 -15.21
CA ILE A 273 -8.37 -16.84 -14.65
C ILE A 273 -8.84 -17.16 -13.22
N GLN A 274 -9.03 -16.15 -12.38
CA GLN A 274 -9.45 -16.36 -10.99
C GLN A 274 -10.88 -16.86 -10.87
N TYR A 275 -11.81 -16.30 -11.66
CA TYR A 275 -13.17 -16.84 -11.80
C TYR A 275 -13.15 -18.29 -12.27
N SER A 276 -12.34 -18.59 -13.28
CA SER A 276 -12.25 -19.89 -13.96
C SER A 276 -11.76 -20.99 -13.04
N ILE A 277 -10.82 -20.69 -12.14
CA ILE A 277 -10.33 -21.62 -11.12
C ILE A 277 -11.45 -22.03 -10.15
N GLN A 278 -12.30 -21.09 -9.75
CA GLN A 278 -13.34 -21.31 -8.75
C GLN A 278 -14.64 -21.85 -9.36
N ASN A 279 -14.94 -21.54 -10.62
CA ASN A 279 -16.15 -22.00 -11.30
C ASN A 279 -15.85 -23.19 -12.22
N LYS A 280 -16.24 -24.39 -11.77
CA LYS A 280 -16.09 -25.67 -12.50
C LYS A 280 -17.41 -26.19 -13.09
N SER A 281 -18.47 -25.37 -13.07
CA SER A 281 -19.77 -25.75 -13.62
C SER A 281 -19.70 -25.93 -15.15
N ILE A 282 -20.56 -26.79 -15.69
CA ILE A 282 -20.77 -26.92 -17.14
C ILE A 282 -21.32 -25.61 -17.73
N LYS A 283 -22.11 -24.86 -16.97
CA LYS A 283 -22.67 -23.55 -17.36
C LYS A 283 -21.71 -22.38 -17.14
N LYS A 284 -20.42 -22.67 -17.01
CA LYS A 284 -19.39 -21.66 -16.81
C LYS A 284 -19.35 -20.72 -18.00
N LEU A 285 -19.26 -19.43 -17.72
CA LEU A 285 -19.04 -18.41 -18.72
C LEU A 285 -17.64 -18.58 -19.31
N MET A 286 -17.54 -18.83 -20.61
CA MET A 286 -16.26 -19.05 -21.30
C MET A 286 -15.67 -17.73 -21.79
N MET A 287 -14.35 -17.67 -21.93
CA MET A 287 -13.67 -16.47 -22.46
C MET A 287 -14.15 -16.12 -23.88
N LEU A 288 -14.45 -17.15 -24.69
CA LEU A 288 -15.03 -17.00 -26.03
C LEU A 288 -16.37 -16.26 -26.00
N ASP A 289 -17.22 -16.54 -25.01
CA ASP A 289 -18.52 -15.88 -24.84
C ASP A 289 -18.36 -14.37 -24.54
N LEU A 290 -17.24 -13.99 -23.92
CA LEU A 290 -16.94 -12.62 -23.54
C LEU A 290 -16.30 -11.81 -24.68
N LEU A 291 -15.40 -12.43 -25.45
CA LEU A 291 -14.64 -11.74 -26.49
C LEU A 291 -15.31 -11.81 -27.89
N GLY A 292 -16.16 -12.80 -28.12
CA GLY A 292 -16.78 -13.09 -29.42
C GLY A 292 -15.83 -13.81 -30.40
N GLU A 293 -16.40 -14.60 -31.33
CA GLU A 293 -15.69 -15.54 -32.22
C GLU A 293 -14.58 -14.87 -33.06
N ASN A 294 -14.82 -13.63 -33.54
CA ASN A 294 -13.90 -12.92 -34.44
C ASN A 294 -12.60 -12.40 -33.79
N SER A 295 -12.45 -12.52 -32.47
CA SER A 295 -11.36 -11.89 -31.72
C SER A 295 -10.15 -12.80 -31.49
N LEU A 296 -10.33 -14.13 -31.53
CA LEU A 296 -9.28 -15.11 -31.20
C LEU A 296 -8.58 -15.70 -32.44
N GLU A 297 -9.22 -15.65 -33.62
CA GLU A 297 -8.71 -16.28 -34.84
C GLU A 297 -7.60 -15.48 -35.57
N LYS A 298 -7.47 -14.18 -35.32
CA LYS A 298 -6.51 -13.31 -36.06
C LYS A 298 -5.03 -13.46 -35.66
N ASN A 299 -4.68 -14.34 -34.72
CA ASN A 299 -3.39 -14.27 -34.00
C ASN A 299 -2.41 -15.44 -34.24
N ASN A 300 -2.60 -16.29 -35.26
CA ASN A 300 -1.88 -17.58 -35.32
C ASN A 300 -0.49 -17.62 -35.96
N LYS A 301 0.09 -16.50 -36.42
CA LYS A 301 1.48 -16.46 -36.88
C LYS A 301 2.25 -15.44 -36.06
N VAL A 302 3.21 -15.92 -35.26
CA VAL A 302 4.15 -15.11 -34.48
C VAL A 302 5.51 -15.20 -35.14
N HIS A 303 5.98 -14.11 -35.75
CA HIS A 303 7.34 -14.00 -36.28
C HIS A 303 8.32 -13.43 -35.24
N SER A 304 9.61 -13.74 -35.33
CA SER A 304 10.65 -13.24 -34.41
C SER A 304 10.82 -11.71 -34.44
N SER A 305 10.41 -11.06 -35.53
CA SER A 305 10.34 -9.59 -35.64
C SER A 305 9.32 -8.97 -34.69
N GLU A 306 8.35 -9.74 -34.20
CA GLU A 306 7.24 -9.20 -33.40
C GLU A 306 7.67 -8.74 -32.00
N PHE A 307 8.79 -9.24 -31.47
CA PHE A 307 9.27 -8.77 -30.18
C PHE A 307 9.65 -7.29 -30.25
N PHE A 308 10.41 -6.87 -31.26
CA PHE A 308 10.78 -5.46 -31.45
C PHE A 308 9.58 -4.60 -31.88
N GLU A 309 8.57 -5.20 -32.52
CA GLU A 309 7.31 -4.52 -32.83
C GLU A 309 6.50 -4.14 -31.58
N LEU A 310 6.72 -4.78 -30.42
CA LEU A 310 6.11 -4.39 -29.15
C LEU A 310 6.55 -3.00 -28.71
N GLY A 311 7.85 -2.70 -28.84
CA GLY A 311 8.45 -1.44 -28.37
C GLY A 311 8.35 -0.29 -29.38
N SER A 312 8.13 -0.59 -30.66
CA SER A 312 8.23 0.39 -31.75
C SER A 312 6.90 0.92 -32.29
N VAL A 313 5.77 0.23 -32.06
CA VAL A 313 4.46 0.65 -32.61
C VAL A 313 3.42 0.83 -31.51
N PRO A 314 2.86 2.05 -31.34
CA PRO A 314 1.75 2.29 -30.42
C PRO A 314 0.55 1.37 -30.72
N ASN A 315 -0.09 0.83 -29.69
CA ASN A 315 -1.30 -0.01 -29.76
C ASN A 315 -1.15 -1.38 -30.45
N LYS A 316 0.04 -1.81 -30.89
CA LYS A 316 0.24 -3.21 -31.36
C LYS A 316 0.05 -4.25 -30.25
N ASN A 317 0.14 -3.84 -29.00
CA ASN A 317 0.00 -4.70 -27.82
C ASN A 317 -1.41 -5.26 -27.63
N ASP A 318 -2.42 -4.61 -28.21
CA ASP A 318 -3.83 -5.02 -28.11
C ASP A 318 -4.09 -6.41 -28.70
N LYS A 319 -3.21 -6.88 -29.60
CA LYS A 319 -3.23 -8.22 -30.19
C LYS A 319 -2.82 -9.32 -29.21
N TYR A 320 -2.12 -8.97 -28.12
CA TYR A 320 -1.70 -9.94 -27.09
C TYR A 320 -2.65 -9.96 -25.88
N ILE A 321 -3.52 -8.96 -25.72
CA ILE A 321 -4.46 -8.89 -24.60
C ILE A 321 -5.50 -10.00 -24.71
N CYS A 322 -5.63 -10.82 -23.67
CA CYS A 322 -6.45 -12.04 -23.62
C CYS A 322 -6.08 -13.09 -24.67
N SER A 323 -4.82 -13.11 -25.12
CA SER A 323 -4.36 -14.12 -26.07
C SER A 323 -4.12 -15.48 -25.42
N PRO A 324 -4.25 -16.58 -26.17
CA PRO A 324 -3.91 -17.92 -25.68
C PRO A 324 -2.52 -17.99 -25.07
N GLN A 325 -2.38 -18.79 -24.01
CA GLN A 325 -1.09 -18.99 -23.32
C GLN A 325 0.04 -19.41 -24.28
N THR A 326 -0.28 -20.21 -25.31
CA THR A 326 0.68 -20.65 -26.33
C THR A 326 1.27 -19.50 -27.15
N HIS A 327 0.54 -18.40 -27.36
CA HIS A 327 1.06 -17.21 -28.02
C HIS A 327 2.03 -16.45 -27.12
N PHE A 328 1.71 -16.31 -25.83
CA PHE A 328 2.63 -15.74 -24.84
C PHE A 328 3.91 -16.57 -24.73
N GLU A 329 3.81 -17.89 -24.70
CA GLU A 329 4.98 -18.77 -24.65
C GLU A 329 5.90 -18.61 -25.85
N LYS A 330 5.34 -18.45 -27.07
CA LYS A 330 6.13 -18.16 -28.28
C LYS A 330 6.83 -16.80 -28.19
N LEU A 331 6.11 -15.78 -27.75
CA LEU A 331 6.66 -14.43 -27.57
C LEU A 331 7.78 -14.41 -26.54
N ILE A 332 7.60 -15.07 -25.40
CA ILE A 332 8.62 -15.20 -24.36
C ILE A 332 9.84 -15.96 -24.90
N LYS A 333 9.66 -17.10 -25.58
CA LYS A 333 10.78 -17.82 -26.22
C LYS A 333 11.56 -16.93 -27.19
N SER A 334 10.87 -16.16 -28.02
CA SER A 334 11.51 -15.21 -28.96
C SER A 334 12.30 -14.15 -28.21
N SER A 335 11.74 -13.55 -27.16
CA SER A 335 12.42 -12.54 -26.34
C SER A 335 13.67 -13.08 -25.65
N ILE A 336 13.63 -14.32 -25.13
CA ILE A 336 14.80 -14.98 -24.51
C ILE A 336 15.90 -15.20 -25.55
N ALA A 337 15.54 -15.60 -26.77
CA ALA A 337 16.52 -15.75 -27.86
C ALA A 337 17.17 -14.40 -28.20
N THR A 338 16.38 -13.33 -28.32
CA THR A 338 16.87 -11.96 -28.57
C THR A 338 17.78 -11.44 -27.45
N LEU A 339 17.46 -11.71 -26.18
CA LEU A 339 18.29 -11.28 -25.04
C LEU A 339 19.67 -11.93 -25.00
N ASN A 340 19.87 -13.05 -25.71
CA ASN A 340 21.19 -13.67 -25.85
C ASN A 340 22.02 -13.04 -26.99
N ASN A 341 21.43 -12.20 -27.85
CA ASN A 341 22.15 -11.52 -28.92
C ASN A 341 22.91 -10.30 -28.37
N ASN A 342 24.14 -10.11 -28.82
CA ASN A 342 25.05 -9.06 -28.35
C ASN A 342 25.09 -7.81 -29.24
N ASP A 343 24.09 -7.60 -30.10
CA ASP A 343 24.05 -6.44 -30.97
C ASP A 343 23.78 -5.16 -30.17
N GLU A 344 24.81 -4.30 -30.05
CA GLU A 344 24.76 -3.04 -29.30
C GLU A 344 23.69 -2.08 -29.87
N GLN A 345 23.46 -2.12 -31.19
CA GLN A 345 22.51 -1.24 -31.86
C GLN A 345 21.05 -1.52 -31.44
N MET A 346 20.78 -2.73 -30.95
CA MET A 346 19.42 -3.17 -30.59
C MET A 346 19.10 -3.05 -29.08
N HIS A 347 20.04 -2.59 -28.25
CA HIS A 347 19.86 -2.59 -26.80
C HIS A 347 18.68 -1.71 -26.34
N LEU A 348 18.50 -0.53 -26.93
CA LEU A 348 17.40 0.36 -26.58
C LEU A 348 16.04 -0.21 -27.02
N ASP A 349 15.95 -0.74 -28.24
CA ASP A 349 14.73 -1.36 -28.74
C ASP A 349 14.34 -2.61 -27.94
N THR A 350 15.35 -3.36 -27.49
CA THR A 350 15.18 -4.49 -26.57
C THR A 350 14.61 -4.02 -25.23
N LEU A 351 15.15 -2.94 -24.65
CA LEU A 351 14.66 -2.36 -23.39
C LEU A 351 13.19 -1.93 -23.51
N ASN A 352 12.83 -1.19 -24.56
CA ASN A 352 11.47 -0.72 -24.80
C ASN A 352 10.49 -1.90 -24.97
N SER A 353 10.90 -2.92 -25.71
CA SER A 353 10.10 -4.13 -25.93
C SER A 353 9.92 -4.94 -24.64
N LEU A 354 10.94 -4.99 -23.77
CA LEU A 354 10.85 -5.63 -22.46
C LEU A 354 9.88 -4.90 -21.52
N VAL A 355 9.91 -3.56 -21.48
CA VAL A 355 8.96 -2.77 -20.67
C VAL A 355 7.53 -3.14 -21.05
N VAL A 356 7.25 -3.20 -22.34
CA VAL A 356 5.93 -3.56 -22.86
C VAL A 356 5.56 -5.01 -22.53
N LEU A 357 6.47 -5.96 -22.77
CA LEU A 357 6.25 -7.38 -22.52
C LEU A 357 5.94 -7.64 -21.03
N TRP A 358 6.71 -7.07 -20.12
CA TRP A 358 6.50 -7.26 -18.68
C TRP A 358 5.20 -6.63 -18.19
N ASN A 359 4.81 -5.48 -18.75
CA ASN A 359 3.50 -4.91 -18.48
C ASN A 359 2.37 -5.82 -18.96
N LEU A 360 2.49 -6.44 -20.13
CA LEU A 360 1.53 -7.42 -20.63
C LEU A 360 1.45 -8.65 -19.71
N ILE A 361 2.59 -9.25 -19.36
CA ILE A 361 2.67 -10.42 -18.47
C ILE A 361 1.94 -10.17 -17.15
N ARG A 362 2.18 -9.01 -16.52
CA ARG A 362 1.56 -8.66 -15.24
C ARG A 362 0.07 -8.35 -15.39
N ASN A 363 -0.34 -7.56 -16.39
CA ASN A 363 -1.76 -7.21 -16.60
C ASN A 363 -2.63 -8.43 -16.93
N GLU A 364 -2.07 -9.41 -17.64
CA GLU A 364 -2.76 -10.65 -18.01
C GLU A 364 -2.86 -11.65 -16.84
N GLY A 365 -2.17 -11.39 -15.72
CA GLY A 365 -2.20 -12.28 -14.56
C GLY A 365 -1.54 -13.63 -14.81
N LEU A 366 -0.51 -13.66 -15.67
CA LEU A 366 0.17 -14.90 -16.04
C LEU A 366 0.89 -15.52 -14.84
N GLN A 367 0.50 -16.76 -14.54
CA GLN A 367 1.04 -17.52 -13.40
C GLN A 367 2.51 -17.83 -13.60
N LYS A 368 3.27 -17.78 -12.49
CA LYS A 368 4.68 -18.16 -12.46
C LYS A 368 4.90 -19.57 -13.01
N ASN A 369 5.83 -19.69 -13.96
CA ASN A 369 6.32 -20.95 -14.50
C ASN A 369 7.83 -20.88 -14.77
N THR A 370 8.43 -21.98 -15.23
CA THR A 370 9.87 -22.07 -15.52
C THR A 370 10.32 -21.11 -16.62
N MET A 371 9.48 -20.88 -17.64
CA MET A 371 9.78 -19.98 -18.74
C MET A 371 9.79 -18.51 -18.30
N ILE A 372 8.79 -18.08 -17.55
CA ILE A 372 8.74 -16.72 -16.99
C ILE A 372 9.92 -16.51 -16.03
N SER A 373 10.22 -17.51 -15.20
CA SER A 373 11.38 -17.46 -14.30
C SER A 373 12.68 -17.26 -15.08
N SER A 374 12.87 -17.97 -16.19
CA SER A 374 14.01 -17.80 -17.10
C SER A 374 14.03 -16.41 -17.75
N LEU A 375 12.86 -15.88 -18.15
CA LEU A 375 12.76 -14.52 -18.69
C LEU A 375 13.17 -13.46 -17.65
N ILE A 376 12.79 -13.62 -16.38
CA ILE A 376 13.25 -12.71 -15.29
C ILE A 376 14.77 -12.73 -15.24
N ASP A 377 15.35 -13.92 -15.10
CA ASP A 377 16.79 -14.08 -14.92
C ASP A 377 17.57 -13.50 -16.11
N LYS A 378 17.06 -13.67 -17.34
CA LYS A 378 17.63 -13.09 -18.57
C LYS A 378 17.42 -11.58 -18.67
N THR A 379 16.25 -11.06 -18.29
CA THR A 379 15.97 -9.61 -18.24
C THR A 379 16.92 -8.91 -17.27
N LEU A 380 17.11 -9.49 -16.07
CA LEU A 380 18.00 -8.95 -15.04
C LEU A 380 19.47 -9.02 -15.47
N SER A 381 19.88 -10.12 -16.10
CA SER A 381 21.23 -10.23 -16.67
C SER A 381 21.48 -9.18 -17.76
N PHE A 382 20.52 -8.96 -18.66
CA PHE A 382 20.58 -7.92 -19.68
C PHE A 382 20.75 -6.52 -19.06
N LEU A 383 19.89 -6.16 -18.10
CA LEU A 383 19.99 -4.87 -17.42
C LEU A 383 21.34 -4.69 -16.72
N ASN A 384 21.80 -5.70 -15.98
CA ASN A 384 23.05 -5.62 -15.22
C ASN A 384 24.29 -5.53 -16.11
N THR A 385 24.30 -6.24 -17.24
CA THR A 385 25.45 -6.27 -18.17
C THR A 385 25.46 -5.09 -19.13
N LYS A 386 24.30 -4.58 -19.53
CA LYS A 386 24.17 -3.54 -20.54
C LYS A 386 23.86 -2.15 -19.98
N ALA A 387 23.73 -1.99 -18.66
CA ALA A 387 23.42 -0.71 -18.00
C ALA A 387 24.23 0.48 -18.54
N LYS A 388 25.55 0.31 -18.74
CA LYS A 388 26.44 1.37 -19.25
C LYS A 388 26.01 1.93 -20.62
N TYR A 389 25.45 1.08 -21.48
CA TYR A 389 24.98 1.43 -22.82
C TYR A 389 23.59 2.07 -22.84
N LEU A 390 22.84 1.95 -21.73
CA LEU A 390 21.48 2.44 -21.58
C LEU A 390 21.42 3.79 -20.83
N LYS A 391 22.54 4.52 -20.78
CA LYS A 391 22.66 5.77 -20.02
C LYS A 391 21.66 6.85 -20.44
N SER A 392 21.20 6.85 -21.69
CA SER A 392 20.19 7.76 -22.20
C SER A 392 18.75 7.40 -21.81
N SER A 393 18.53 6.31 -21.09
CA SER A 393 17.17 5.77 -20.82
C SER A 393 16.98 5.22 -19.39
N PRO A 394 17.35 5.97 -18.34
CA PRO A 394 17.20 5.52 -16.95
C PRO A 394 15.73 5.31 -16.55
N GLU A 395 14.79 6.10 -17.09
CA GLU A 395 13.35 5.98 -16.80
C GLU A 395 12.78 4.63 -17.27
N GLN A 396 13.24 4.12 -18.42
CA GLN A 396 12.82 2.82 -18.95
C GLN A 396 13.39 1.68 -18.11
N ILE A 397 14.63 1.80 -17.61
CA ILE A 397 15.22 0.84 -16.66
C ILE A 397 14.40 0.83 -15.37
N LEU A 398 14.10 2.01 -14.82
CA LEU A 398 13.29 2.18 -13.61
C LEU A 398 11.90 1.53 -13.79
N THR A 399 11.23 1.80 -14.91
CA THR A 399 9.91 1.26 -15.23
C THR A 399 9.92 -0.26 -15.38
N LEU A 400 10.91 -0.79 -16.12
CA LEU A 400 11.07 -2.23 -16.31
C LEU A 400 11.33 -2.93 -14.97
N SER A 401 12.33 -2.47 -14.21
CA SER A 401 12.70 -3.06 -12.93
C SER A 401 11.56 -2.97 -11.92
N ASN A 402 10.82 -1.86 -11.85
CA ASN A 402 9.63 -1.78 -10.99
C ASN A 402 8.56 -2.80 -11.43
N THR A 403 8.28 -2.92 -12.73
CA THR A 403 7.28 -3.88 -13.23
C THR A 403 7.66 -5.33 -12.91
N VAL A 404 8.93 -5.70 -13.08
CA VAL A 404 9.47 -7.02 -12.71
C VAL A 404 9.41 -7.23 -11.20
N ALA A 405 9.78 -6.21 -10.40
CA ALA A 405 9.68 -6.26 -8.94
C ALA A 405 8.22 -6.51 -8.48
N GLN A 406 7.27 -5.76 -9.03
CA GLN A 406 5.85 -5.95 -8.73
C GLN A 406 5.39 -7.37 -9.09
N TYR A 407 5.81 -7.91 -10.24
CA TYR A 407 5.53 -9.31 -10.62
C TYR A 407 6.09 -10.31 -9.60
N CYS A 408 7.32 -10.09 -9.12
CA CYS A 408 7.92 -10.92 -8.07
C CYS A 408 7.12 -10.86 -6.77
N VAL A 409 6.61 -9.68 -6.37
CA VAL A 409 5.75 -9.54 -5.18
C VAL A 409 4.40 -10.23 -5.38
N ASP A 410 3.77 -10.07 -6.55
CA ASP A 410 2.50 -10.72 -6.91
C ASP A 410 2.57 -12.26 -6.75
N HIS A 411 3.76 -12.85 -6.96
CA HIS A 411 4.02 -14.29 -6.90
C HIS A 411 4.88 -14.74 -5.71
N CYS A 412 5.13 -13.87 -4.73
CA CYS A 412 5.98 -14.13 -3.57
C CYS A 412 7.39 -14.71 -3.91
N ASP A 413 8.00 -14.30 -5.02
CA ASP A 413 9.37 -14.71 -5.41
C ASP A 413 10.42 -13.75 -4.85
N PHE A 414 10.61 -13.77 -3.53
CA PHE A 414 11.50 -12.83 -2.84
C PHE A 414 12.98 -13.01 -3.19
N LYS A 415 13.38 -14.21 -3.62
CA LYS A 415 14.74 -14.47 -4.13
C LYS A 415 15.00 -13.68 -5.40
N ARG A 416 14.08 -13.72 -6.38
CA ARG A 416 14.21 -12.92 -7.60
C ARG A 416 14.01 -11.43 -7.35
N LEU A 417 13.13 -11.05 -6.42
CA LEU A 417 12.99 -9.66 -5.99
C LEU A 417 14.32 -9.11 -5.47
N HIS A 418 15.06 -9.88 -4.66
CA HIS A 418 16.39 -9.47 -4.21
C HIS A 418 17.37 -9.26 -5.37
N ASN A 419 17.31 -10.10 -6.41
CA ASN A 419 18.12 -9.88 -7.61
C ASN A 419 17.73 -8.58 -8.34
N VAL A 420 16.43 -8.24 -8.43
CA VAL A 420 15.98 -6.95 -8.98
C VAL A 420 16.60 -5.78 -8.20
N ILE A 421 16.59 -5.85 -6.87
CA ILE A 421 17.16 -4.83 -5.98
C ILE A 421 18.67 -4.66 -6.21
N ILE A 422 19.40 -5.78 -6.36
CA ILE A 422 20.84 -5.74 -6.68
C ILE A 422 21.07 -5.08 -8.06
N VAL A 423 20.29 -5.43 -9.08
CA VAL A 423 20.44 -4.85 -10.42
C VAL A 423 20.12 -3.36 -10.43
N LEU A 424 19.09 -2.92 -9.71
CA LEU A 424 18.77 -1.50 -9.54
C LEU A 424 19.93 -0.75 -8.86
N PHE A 425 20.48 -1.30 -7.78
CA PHE A 425 21.63 -0.72 -7.09
C PHE A 425 22.89 -0.66 -7.97
N ASN A 426 23.20 -1.74 -8.71
CA ASN A 426 24.34 -1.72 -9.63
C ASN A 426 24.13 -0.68 -10.74
N SER A 427 22.91 -0.59 -11.27
CA SER A 427 22.55 0.39 -12.30
C SER A 427 22.64 1.81 -11.77
N SER A 428 22.22 2.08 -10.53
CA SER A 428 22.35 3.40 -9.92
C SER A 428 23.81 3.81 -9.75
N VAL A 429 24.69 2.89 -9.36
CA VAL A 429 26.14 3.14 -9.25
C VAL A 429 26.78 3.39 -10.62
N ILE A 430 26.43 2.61 -11.64
CA ILE A 430 26.99 2.75 -13.00
C ILE A 430 26.52 4.05 -13.66
N LEU A 431 25.24 4.39 -13.51
CA LEU A 431 24.62 5.54 -14.17
C LEU A 431 24.73 6.84 -13.37
N GLY A 432 24.95 6.75 -12.06
CA GLY A 432 24.92 7.89 -11.15
C GLY A 432 23.50 8.45 -10.97
N ASP A 433 22.48 7.58 -10.94
CA ASP A 433 21.06 7.94 -10.90
C ASP A 433 20.46 7.63 -9.52
N ASP A 434 20.03 8.67 -8.81
CA ASP A 434 19.51 8.56 -7.45
C ASP A 434 18.09 7.97 -7.39
N GLN A 435 17.30 8.04 -8.47
CA GLN A 435 15.95 7.45 -8.52
C GLN A 435 16.02 5.92 -8.53
N LEU A 436 17.00 5.37 -9.26
CA LEU A 436 17.27 3.92 -9.25
C LEU A 436 17.69 3.44 -7.85
N LEU A 437 18.48 4.24 -7.12
CA LEU A 437 18.87 3.94 -5.75
C LEU A 437 17.68 4.02 -4.78
N GLU A 438 16.83 5.04 -4.94
CA GLU A 438 15.64 5.22 -4.10
C GLU A 438 14.67 4.04 -4.28
N LEU A 439 14.42 3.62 -5.53
CA LEU A 439 13.61 2.44 -5.79
C LEU A 439 14.23 1.16 -5.22
N ALA A 440 15.56 0.98 -5.31
CA ALA A 440 16.23 -0.18 -4.72
C ALA A 440 16.04 -0.24 -3.19
N ALA A 441 16.17 0.90 -2.51
CA ALA A 441 15.98 0.99 -1.07
C ALA A 441 14.53 0.76 -0.65
N ASP A 442 13.58 1.34 -1.38
CA ASP A 442 12.15 1.16 -1.11
C ASP A 442 11.70 -0.29 -1.34
N LEU A 443 12.22 -0.96 -2.37
CA LEU A 443 11.95 -2.38 -2.61
C LEU A 443 12.58 -3.31 -1.57
N GLU A 444 13.78 -3.00 -1.06
CA GLU A 444 14.40 -3.80 0.01
C GLU A 444 13.61 -3.66 1.32
N LEU A 445 13.11 -2.45 1.64
CA LEU A 445 12.20 -2.25 2.76
C LEU A 445 10.87 -2.96 2.54
N LEU A 446 10.29 -2.86 1.35
CA LEU A 446 9.04 -3.55 1.01
C LEU A 446 9.20 -5.06 1.18
N LYS A 447 10.26 -5.66 0.64
CA LYS A 447 10.59 -7.08 0.78
C LYS A 447 10.62 -7.48 2.26
N TYR A 448 11.43 -6.78 3.05
CA TYR A 448 11.55 -7.04 4.49
C TYR A 448 10.20 -6.93 5.22
N ASN A 449 9.42 -5.90 4.91
CA ASN A 449 8.10 -5.65 5.53
C ASN A 449 7.03 -6.70 5.16
N ILE A 450 7.11 -7.28 3.97
CA ILE A 450 6.19 -8.34 3.50
C ILE A 450 6.63 -9.72 4.03
N GLU A 451 7.93 -10.00 4.09
CA GLU A 451 8.45 -11.27 4.65
C GLU A 451 8.20 -11.38 6.15
N LYS A 452 8.15 -10.25 6.87
CA LYS A 452 7.87 -10.16 8.32
C LYS A 452 8.84 -11.00 9.17
N ASP A 453 10.06 -11.21 8.68
CA ASP A 453 11.07 -12.01 9.36
C ASP A 453 12.15 -11.11 9.96
N PHE A 454 12.12 -10.95 11.29
CA PHE A 454 13.15 -10.20 12.00
C PHE A 454 14.54 -10.85 11.87
N GLY A 455 14.63 -12.17 11.65
CA GLY A 455 15.89 -12.87 11.40
C GLY A 455 16.64 -12.37 10.17
N CYS A 456 15.93 -11.73 9.23
CA CYS A 456 16.52 -11.13 8.03
C CYS A 456 17.05 -9.70 8.23
N VAL A 457 16.95 -9.12 9.44
CA VAL A 457 17.37 -7.73 9.70
C VAL A 457 18.85 -7.49 9.40
N GLU A 458 19.69 -8.50 9.59
CA GLU A 458 21.12 -8.40 9.34
C GLU A 458 21.45 -8.26 7.86
N ALA A 459 20.68 -8.94 7.00
CA ALA A 459 20.78 -8.79 5.55
C ALA A 459 20.31 -7.39 5.11
N LEU A 460 19.23 -6.89 5.72
CA LEU A 460 18.72 -5.53 5.51
C LEU A 460 19.80 -4.50 5.84
N PHE A 461 20.45 -4.63 7.00
CA PHE A 461 21.54 -3.72 7.40
C PHE A 461 22.72 -3.75 6.44
N LYS A 462 23.10 -4.94 5.93
CA LYS A 462 24.18 -5.08 4.96
C LYS A 462 23.86 -4.36 3.66
N MET A 463 22.61 -4.46 3.17
CA MET A 463 22.17 -3.79 1.94
C MET A 463 22.07 -2.28 2.11
N PHE A 464 21.41 -1.79 3.17
CA PHE A 464 21.34 -0.36 3.46
C PHE A 464 22.71 0.26 3.73
N GLY A 465 23.61 -0.50 4.35
CA GLY A 465 25.01 -0.12 4.50
C GLY A 465 25.72 0.10 3.17
N LYS A 466 25.34 -0.60 2.08
CA LYS A 466 25.86 -0.34 0.73
C LYS A 466 25.18 0.87 0.08
N PHE A 467 23.87 1.01 0.25
CA PHE A 467 23.11 2.16 -0.28
C PHE A 467 23.67 3.47 0.26
N ILE A 468 23.76 3.60 1.59
CA ILE A 468 24.24 4.81 2.27
C ILE A 468 25.70 5.13 1.93
N SER A 469 26.54 4.11 1.71
CA SER A 469 27.94 4.32 1.30
C SER A 469 28.08 4.97 -0.08
N ASN A 470 27.10 4.81 -0.98
CA ASN A 470 27.16 5.37 -2.33
C ASN A 470 26.51 6.75 -2.45
N ILE A 471 25.73 7.16 -1.44
CA ILE A 471 25.14 8.50 -1.40
C ILE A 471 26.24 9.51 -1.05
N LYS A 472 26.34 10.61 -1.79
CA LYS A 472 27.31 11.69 -1.53
C LYS A 472 26.79 12.68 -0.49
N ASP A 473 25.52 13.06 -0.58
CA ASP A 473 24.92 14.03 0.33
C ASP A 473 24.66 13.47 1.73
N ILE A 474 25.02 14.24 2.76
CA ILE A 474 24.86 13.84 4.16
C ILE A 474 23.39 13.84 4.58
N GLN A 475 22.57 14.77 4.06
CA GLN A 475 21.15 14.81 4.42
C GLN A 475 20.40 13.63 3.81
N GLU A 476 20.71 13.26 2.58
CA GLU A 476 20.18 12.05 1.95
C GLU A 476 20.60 10.78 2.69
N ARG A 477 21.86 10.66 3.15
CA ARG A 477 22.27 9.54 4.01
C ARG A 477 21.40 9.43 5.27
N LYS A 478 21.11 10.56 5.92
CA LYS A 478 20.20 10.61 7.09
C LYS A 478 18.78 10.22 6.72
N LYS A 479 18.28 10.64 5.55
CA LYS A 479 16.94 10.25 5.04
C LYS A 479 16.85 8.74 4.86
N TYR A 480 17.83 8.13 4.19
CA TYR A 480 17.86 6.67 3.98
C TYR A 480 18.02 5.90 5.30
N PHE A 481 18.85 6.40 6.22
CA PHE A 481 18.95 5.80 7.54
C PHE A 481 17.66 5.94 8.33
N SER A 482 16.93 7.06 8.23
CA SER A 482 15.63 7.24 8.91
C SER A 482 14.57 6.27 8.40
N LYS A 483 14.58 5.91 7.10
CA LYS A 483 13.68 4.87 6.57
C LYS A 483 13.90 3.51 7.26
N LEU A 484 15.16 3.19 7.57
CA LEU A 484 15.56 1.95 8.23
C LEU A 484 15.44 2.02 9.76
N PHE A 485 15.91 3.09 10.38
CA PHE A 485 15.96 3.28 11.83
C PHE A 485 14.62 3.81 12.34
N ASN A 486 13.60 2.99 12.17
CA ASN A 486 12.20 3.33 12.36
C ASN A 486 11.53 2.27 13.24
N ILE A 487 10.68 2.67 14.19
CA ILE A 487 10.02 1.73 15.11
C ILE A 487 9.21 0.64 14.39
N HIS A 488 8.70 0.92 13.18
CA HIS A 488 7.83 0.01 12.45
C HIS A 488 8.60 -1.15 11.78
N ILE A 489 9.93 -1.06 11.72
CA ILE A 489 10.82 -2.15 11.24
C ILE A 489 10.89 -3.30 12.25
N LEU A 490 10.66 -3.03 13.54
CA LEU A 490 10.62 -4.06 14.58
C LEU A 490 9.33 -4.89 14.57
N PHE A 491 8.37 -4.58 13.68
CA PHE A 491 7.09 -5.27 13.58
C PHE A 491 6.32 -5.36 14.92
N LYS A 492 6.23 -6.57 15.48
CA LYS A 492 5.55 -6.91 16.75
C LYS A 492 6.56 -7.22 17.88
N GLU A 493 7.87 -7.08 17.62
CA GLU A 493 8.92 -7.32 18.60
C GLU A 493 8.98 -6.15 19.60
N ASN A 494 8.45 -6.38 20.80
CA ASN A 494 8.39 -5.38 21.88
C ASN A 494 9.38 -5.65 23.01
N SER A 495 10.21 -6.69 22.90
CA SER A 495 11.18 -7.01 23.94
C SER A 495 12.37 -6.04 23.89
N PHE A 496 12.82 -5.58 25.05
CA PHE A 496 13.99 -4.69 25.14
C PHE A 496 15.24 -5.31 24.47
N SER A 497 15.45 -6.62 24.64
CA SER A 497 16.56 -7.35 24.03
C SER A 497 16.56 -7.26 22.50
N LYS A 498 15.40 -7.40 21.85
CA LYS A 498 15.29 -7.28 20.39
C LYS A 498 15.50 -5.85 19.90
N ILE A 499 15.01 -4.87 20.64
CA ILE A 499 15.24 -3.44 20.35
C ILE A 499 16.75 -3.12 20.48
N GLN A 500 17.41 -3.66 21.50
CA GLN A 500 18.85 -3.51 21.69
C GLN A 500 19.65 -4.15 20.55
N GLU A 501 19.37 -5.42 20.23
CA GLU A 501 20.00 -6.15 19.10
C GLU A 501 19.89 -5.35 17.80
N PHE A 502 18.69 -4.82 17.52
CA PHE A 502 18.45 -3.97 16.36
C PHE A 502 19.32 -2.71 16.36
N CYS A 503 19.34 -1.97 17.48
CA CYS A 503 20.06 -0.69 17.57
C CYS A 503 21.57 -0.88 17.49
N GLU A 504 22.11 -1.91 18.14
CA GLU A 504 23.52 -2.28 18.07
C GLU A 504 23.93 -2.68 16.65
N GLY A 505 23.12 -3.51 15.97
CA GLY A 505 23.36 -3.88 14.58
C GLY A 505 23.38 -2.67 13.64
N ALA A 506 22.42 -1.74 13.81
CA ALA A 506 22.35 -0.49 13.05
C ALA A 506 23.57 0.40 13.32
N TYR A 507 23.99 0.51 14.59
CA TYR A 507 25.16 1.26 15.00
C TYR A 507 26.43 0.73 14.33
N LEU A 508 26.71 -0.57 14.50
CA LEU A 508 27.93 -1.22 14.03
C LEU A 508 28.07 -1.20 12.51
N ARG A 509 26.98 -1.35 11.76
CA ARG A 509 27.03 -1.58 10.31
C ARG A 509 26.82 -0.32 9.46
N ILE A 510 26.13 0.68 10.01
CA ILE A 510 25.58 1.78 9.20
C ILE A 510 25.84 3.15 9.82
N PHE A 511 25.66 3.32 11.13
CA PHE A 511 25.68 4.65 11.75
C PHE A 511 26.97 5.44 11.48
N GLY A 512 28.14 4.78 11.56
CA GLY A 512 29.43 5.42 11.23
C GLY A 512 29.53 5.94 9.78
N LYS A 513 28.77 5.37 8.84
CA LYS A 513 28.76 5.79 7.42
C LYS A 513 28.00 7.10 7.20
N LEU A 514 27.19 7.52 8.17
CA LEU A 514 26.45 8.79 8.13
C LEU A 514 27.37 10.00 8.31
N LYS A 515 28.52 9.82 8.97
CA LYS A 515 29.50 10.88 9.29
C LYS A 515 28.87 12.08 10.01
N ILE A 516 27.96 11.80 10.94
CA ILE A 516 27.32 12.85 11.76
C ILE A 516 28.19 13.18 12.97
N SER A 517 28.37 14.48 13.24
CA SER A 517 29.11 14.97 14.42
C SER A 517 28.19 15.42 15.55
N ASN A 518 26.94 15.74 15.22
CA ASN A 518 25.96 16.33 16.14
C ASN A 518 24.74 15.40 16.23
N PHE A 519 24.01 15.53 17.34
CA PHE A 519 22.76 14.79 17.53
C PHE A 519 21.78 15.10 16.39
N TYR A 520 21.19 14.04 15.84
CA TYR A 520 20.12 14.09 14.85
C TYR A 520 18.97 13.20 15.30
N LYS A 521 17.77 13.78 15.44
CA LYS A 521 16.56 13.02 15.76
C LYS A 521 16.02 12.39 14.48
N PHE A 522 16.18 11.08 14.34
CA PHE A 522 15.62 10.32 13.22
C PHE A 522 14.09 10.26 13.33
N GLU A 523 13.39 10.41 12.20
CA GLU A 523 11.93 10.37 12.15
C GLU A 523 11.40 8.99 12.56
N ASP A 524 10.26 8.96 13.26
CA ASP A 524 9.60 7.73 13.71
C ASP A 524 10.53 6.76 14.49
N SER A 525 11.55 7.30 15.15
CA SER A 525 12.38 6.56 16.10
C SER A 525 11.92 6.84 17.54
N SER A 526 11.93 5.80 18.37
CA SER A 526 11.62 5.92 19.80
C SER A 526 12.81 6.49 20.58
N GLU A 527 12.53 7.06 21.75
CA GLU A 527 13.56 7.48 22.71
C GLU A 527 14.55 6.36 23.04
N VAL A 528 14.03 5.17 23.31
CA VAL A 528 14.83 3.99 23.67
C VAL A 528 15.79 3.63 22.53
N MET A 529 15.30 3.64 21.29
CA MET A 529 16.15 3.41 20.11
C MET A 529 17.24 4.47 19.99
N LEU A 530 16.88 5.75 20.12
CA LEU A 530 17.85 6.85 20.05
C LEU A 530 18.92 6.73 21.14
N VAL A 531 18.54 6.38 22.37
CA VAL A 531 19.51 6.18 23.45
C VAL A 531 20.43 5.00 23.19
N LEU A 532 19.92 3.87 22.71
CA LEU A 532 20.76 2.71 22.39
C LEU A 532 21.73 3.01 21.25
N LEU A 533 21.31 3.82 20.27
CA LEU A 533 22.16 4.25 19.15
C LEU A 533 23.24 5.25 19.58
N TYR A 534 22.85 6.30 20.32
CA TYR A 534 23.73 7.40 20.68
C TYR A 534 24.53 7.17 21.97
N GLY A 535 24.04 6.32 22.88
CA GLY A 535 24.75 5.95 24.11
C GLY A 535 26.09 5.28 23.82
N SER A 536 26.17 4.56 22.71
CA SER A 536 27.40 3.93 22.19
C SER A 536 28.27 4.89 21.35
N SER A 537 27.80 6.11 21.09
CA SER A 537 28.46 7.08 20.21
C SER A 537 29.32 8.09 20.96
N SER A 538 30.29 8.70 20.28
CA SER A 538 31.14 9.76 20.82
C SER A 538 30.51 11.16 20.81
N ILE A 539 29.23 11.28 20.41
CA ILE A 539 28.52 12.56 20.27
C ILE A 539 28.08 13.04 21.66
N LYS A 540 28.49 14.26 22.05
CA LYS A 540 28.36 14.76 23.43
C LYS A 540 27.08 15.55 23.71
N ASP A 541 26.56 16.29 22.74
CA ASP A 541 25.43 17.22 22.93
C ASP A 541 24.06 16.52 22.77
N MET A 542 23.72 15.65 23.72
CA MET A 542 22.42 14.98 23.75
C MET A 542 21.34 15.83 24.42
N PRO A 543 20.11 15.90 23.87
CA PRO A 543 19.01 16.65 24.46
C PRO A 543 18.35 15.89 25.63
N LEU A 544 19.13 15.58 26.68
CA LEU A 544 18.73 14.71 27.81
C LEU A 544 17.43 15.16 28.50
N LEU A 545 17.17 16.47 28.57
CA LEU A 545 15.97 17.02 29.22
C LEU A 545 14.66 16.70 28.49
N ARG A 546 14.73 16.26 27.23
CA ARG A 546 13.54 15.87 26.45
C ARG A 546 13.17 14.40 26.59
N TRP A 547 14.02 13.60 27.22
CA TRP A 547 13.82 12.17 27.39
C TRP A 547 13.20 11.85 28.74
N SER A 548 12.45 10.75 28.80
CA SER A 548 11.95 10.24 30.08
C SER A 548 13.10 9.89 31.04
N ASN A 549 12.83 9.90 32.35
CA ASN A 549 13.87 9.62 33.35
C ASN A 549 14.49 8.21 33.18
N ILE A 550 13.69 7.21 32.80
CA ILE A 550 14.18 5.85 32.54
C ILE A 550 15.10 5.85 31.31
N THR A 551 14.71 6.55 30.23
CA THR A 551 15.56 6.75 29.04
C THR A 551 16.88 7.43 29.41
N ARG A 552 16.83 8.47 30.24
CA ARG A 552 18.03 9.20 30.71
C ARG A 552 18.95 8.32 31.54
N LEU A 553 18.39 7.50 32.43
CA LEU A 553 19.14 6.51 33.21
C LEU A 553 19.85 5.50 32.32
N LEU A 554 19.14 4.94 31.33
CA LEU A 554 19.74 4.03 30.35
C LEU A 554 20.90 4.71 29.61
N TYR A 555 20.73 5.96 29.17
CA TYR A 555 21.80 6.71 28.53
C TYR A 555 23.01 6.90 29.44
N SER A 556 22.81 7.26 30.72
CA SER A 556 23.89 7.39 31.69
C SER A 556 24.66 6.09 31.89
N CYS A 557 23.95 4.95 31.95
CA CYS A 557 24.57 3.63 32.04
C CYS A 557 25.41 3.28 30.80
N LEU A 558 24.94 3.64 29.60
CA LEU A 558 25.64 3.33 28.34
C LEU A 558 26.81 4.26 28.05
N SER A 559 26.63 5.56 28.29
CA SER A 559 27.63 6.59 28.00
C SER A 559 28.69 6.76 29.09
N GLY A 560 28.43 6.25 30.30
CA GLY A 560 29.23 6.53 31.49
C GLY A 560 29.10 7.96 32.02
N ASN A 561 28.16 8.76 31.49
CA ASN A 561 27.93 10.14 31.92
C ASN A 561 26.71 10.24 32.85
N PHE A 562 26.99 10.40 34.15
CA PHE A 562 25.96 10.46 35.20
C PHE A 562 25.54 11.91 35.50
N GLY A 563 24.76 12.49 34.58
CA GLY A 563 24.20 13.85 34.72
C GLY A 563 22.77 13.91 35.31
N THR A 564 22.19 12.78 35.70
CA THR A 564 20.84 12.67 36.26
C THR A 564 20.88 12.67 37.79
N HIS A 565 20.29 13.67 38.43
CA HIS A 565 20.15 13.69 39.89
C HIS A 565 19.11 12.64 40.35
N ILE A 566 19.50 11.79 41.30
CA ILE A 566 18.67 10.71 41.88
C ILE A 566 17.33 11.24 42.44
N THR A 567 17.33 12.47 42.98
CA THR A 567 16.13 13.12 43.51
C THR A 567 15.05 13.35 42.44
N GLN A 568 15.44 13.74 41.22
CA GLN A 568 14.51 13.95 40.09
C GLN A 568 13.90 12.64 39.57
N ILE A 569 14.58 11.52 39.76
CA ILE A 569 14.13 10.20 39.31
C ILE A 569 13.02 9.68 40.23
N ASN A 570 13.19 9.86 41.55
CA ASN A 570 12.26 9.32 42.55
C ASN A 570 10.98 10.15 42.72
N GLU A 571 10.99 11.45 42.42
CA GLU A 571 9.82 12.34 42.57
C GLU A 571 8.69 12.10 41.56
N GLN A 572 8.90 11.34 40.48
CA GLN A 572 7.90 11.06 39.44
C GLN A 572 7.56 9.58 39.26
N LEU A 573 8.17 8.70 40.07
CA LEU A 573 7.82 7.27 40.17
C LEU A 573 6.71 7.01 41.22
N HIS A 574 6.37 8.03 42.00
CA HIS A 574 5.17 8.13 42.84
C HIS A 574 4.12 9.02 42.15
#